data_AF-A0A6M0SGZ3-F1
#
_entry.id   AF-A0A6M0SGZ3-F1
#
_cell.length_a   1.000
_cell.length_b   1.000
_cell.length_c   1.000
_cell.angle_alpha   90.00
_cell.angle_beta   90.00
_cell.angle_gamma   90.00
#
_symmetry.space_group_name_H-M   'P 1'
#
loop_
_entity.id
_entity.type
_entity.pdbx_description
1 polymer ?
#
loop_
_entity_poly.entity_id
_entity_poly.type
_entity_poly.pdbx_seq_one_letter_code
_entity_poly.pdbx_strand_id
1 'polypeptide(L)'
;MLPITQLNLLPEVSGVYKVLSATGEVLYVGQAQNIHKRWNKGHHKLHEIIAECGVSGFIQWIELPCWLLNRAENLAIRFYQPKLNQKTPPVV
;
A
#
# COMPACT_ATOMS: atom_id res chain seq x y z
N MET A 1 0.57 -11.12 6.20
CA MET A 1 1.71 -10.51 5.49
C MET A 1 1.99 -11.36 4.27
N LEU A 2 2.22 -10.75 3.11
CA LEU A 2 2.36 -11.45 1.84
C LEU A 2 3.52 -10.82 1.04
N PRO A 3 4.40 -11.59 0.39
CA PRO A 3 5.41 -11.03 -0.51
C PRO A 3 4.77 -10.28 -1.68
N ILE A 4 5.40 -9.19 -2.14
CA ILE A 4 4.89 -8.44 -3.32
C ILE A 4 4.98 -9.23 -4.63
N THR A 5 5.69 -10.37 -4.65
CA THR A 5 5.72 -11.32 -5.78
C THR A 5 4.48 -12.21 -5.84
N GLN A 6 3.61 -12.16 -4.83
CA GLN A 6 2.43 -13.02 -4.69
C GLN A 6 1.12 -12.22 -4.58
N LEU A 7 1.06 -11.00 -5.14
CA LEU A 7 -0.09 -10.09 -5.01
C LEU A 7 -1.41 -10.65 -5.59
N ASN A 8 -1.35 -11.69 -6.42
CA ASN A 8 -2.50 -12.44 -6.90
C ASN A 8 -3.22 -13.24 -5.79
N LEU A 9 -2.57 -13.45 -4.63
CA LEU A 9 -3.15 -14.14 -3.48
C LEU A 9 -3.81 -13.18 -2.47
N LEU A 10 -3.87 -11.88 -2.79
CA LEU A 10 -4.52 -10.91 -1.93
C LEU A 10 -6.03 -11.19 -1.78
N PRO A 11 -6.62 -10.95 -0.61
CA PRO A 11 -8.03 -11.21 -0.38
C PRO A 11 -8.95 -10.18 -1.05
N GLU A 12 -10.17 -10.61 -1.38
CA GLU A 12 -11.23 -9.77 -1.95
C GLU A 12 -11.98 -8.95 -0.90
N VAL A 13 -11.24 -8.24 -0.05
CA VAL A 13 -11.79 -7.45 1.06
C VAL A 13 -11.52 -5.96 0.89
N SER A 14 -12.34 -5.12 1.53
CA SER A 14 -12.06 -3.70 1.71
C SER A 14 -11.06 -3.50 2.86
N GLY A 15 -10.15 -2.54 2.72
CA GLY A 15 -9.19 -2.29 3.79
C GLY A 15 -8.12 -1.28 3.46
N VAL A 16 -7.29 -1.03 4.46
CA VAL A 16 -6.03 -0.28 4.33
C VAL A 16 -4.89 -1.27 4.27
N TYR A 17 -3.97 -1.05 3.34
CA TYR A 17 -2.76 -1.83 3.18
C TYR A 17 -1.52 -0.95 3.30
N LYS A 18 -0.43 -1.57 3.74
CA LYS A 18 0.90 -0.97 3.78
C LYS A 18 1.90 -1.91 3.13
N VAL A 19 2.82 -1.32 2.38
CA VAL A 19 3.96 -2.00 1.77
C VAL A 19 5.19 -1.71 2.59
N LEU A 20 5.93 -2.77 2.92
CA LEU A 20 7.12 -2.70 3.73
C LEU A 20 8.33 -3.16 2.92
N SER A 21 9.48 -2.53 3.17
CA SER A 21 10.77 -3.05 2.73
C SER A 21 11.17 -4.31 3.50
N ALA A 22 12.28 -4.95 3.10
CA ALA A 22 12.85 -6.08 3.83
C ALA A 22 13.28 -5.72 5.27
N THR A 23 13.56 -4.45 5.55
CA THR A 23 13.96 -3.96 6.87
C THR A 23 12.76 -3.57 7.75
N GLY A 24 11.52 -3.69 7.24
CA GLY A 24 10.30 -3.34 7.96
C GLY A 24 9.91 -1.87 7.86
N GLU A 25 10.62 -1.06 7.09
CA GLU A 25 10.24 0.33 6.80
C GLU A 25 8.96 0.37 5.96
N VAL A 26 8.01 1.22 6.33
CA VAL A 26 6.76 1.39 5.58
C VAL A 26 6.98 2.36 4.42
N LEU A 27 7.00 1.80 3.20
CA LEU A 27 7.30 2.55 1.99
C LEU A 27 6.06 3.22 1.38
N TYR A 28 4.91 2.56 1.48
CA TYR A 28 3.65 3.00 0.88
C TYR A 28 2.47 2.54 1.74
N VAL A 29 1.44 3.38 1.81
CA VAL A 29 0.13 3.09 2.40
C VAL A 29 -0.93 3.42 1.37
N GLY A 30 -1.92 2.55 1.24
CA GLY A 30 -3.08 2.79 0.38
C GLY A 30 -4.34 2.15 0.95
N GLN A 31 -5.49 2.51 0.39
CA GLN A 31 -6.76 1.84 0.67
C GLN A 31 -7.41 1.28 -0.60
N ALA A 32 -8.30 0.32 -0.42
CA ALA A 32 -9.19 -0.13 -1.47
C ALA A 32 -10.51 -0.68 -0.90
N GLN A 33 -11.59 -0.56 -1.67
CA GLN A 33 -12.83 -1.32 -1.43
C GLN A 33 -12.68 -2.80 -1.77
N ASN A 34 -11.68 -3.15 -2.58
CA ASN A 34 -11.29 -4.53 -2.86
C ASN A 34 -9.78 -4.54 -3.14
N ILE A 35 -9.00 -5.03 -2.18
CA ILE A 35 -7.54 -5.02 -2.23
C ILE A 35 -7.05 -5.89 -3.39
N HIS A 36 -7.57 -7.11 -3.55
CA HIS A 36 -7.24 -7.99 -4.67
C HIS A 36 -7.37 -7.30 -6.04
N LYS A 37 -8.52 -6.68 -6.30
CA LYS A 37 -8.78 -5.96 -7.57
C LYS A 37 -7.88 -4.75 -7.75
N ARG A 38 -7.59 -4.01 -6.67
CA ARG A 38 -6.72 -2.81 -6.73
C ARG A 38 -5.31 -3.16 -7.22
N TRP A 39 -4.77 -4.28 -6.75
CA TRP A 39 -3.41 -4.71 -7.10
C TRP A 39 -3.34 -5.41 -8.46
N ASN A 40 -4.35 -6.22 -8.81
CA ASN A 40 -4.33 -6.99 -10.06
C ASN A 40 -4.80 -6.23 -11.30
N LYS A 41 -5.33 -4.99 -11.16
CA LYS A 41 -5.75 -4.13 -12.29
C LYS A 41 -4.75 -3.04 -12.66
N GLY A 42 -3.45 -3.27 -12.45
CA GLY A 42 -2.41 -2.31 -12.81
C GLY A 42 -2.23 -1.20 -11.78
N HIS A 43 -1.79 -1.55 -10.57
CA HIS A 43 -1.54 -0.56 -9.53
C HIS A 43 -0.42 0.40 -9.93
N HIS A 44 -0.79 1.68 -10.09
CA HIS A 44 0.12 2.74 -10.57
C HIS A 44 1.43 2.96 -9.77
N LYS A 45 1.49 2.54 -8.49
CA LYS A 45 2.71 2.63 -7.65
C LYS A 45 3.56 1.36 -7.65
N LEU A 46 3.11 0.28 -8.30
CA LEU A 46 3.82 -1.00 -8.26
C LEU A 46 5.26 -0.88 -8.78
N HIS A 47 5.48 -0.10 -9.84
CA HIS A 47 6.82 0.12 -10.38
C HIS A 47 7.74 0.84 -9.37
N GLU A 48 7.25 1.92 -8.74
CA GLU A 48 8.01 2.66 -7.72
C GLU A 48 8.31 1.78 -6.50
N ILE A 49 7.34 0.96 -6.07
CA ILE A 49 7.52 0.01 -4.97
C ILE A 49 8.62 -1.00 -5.30
N ILE A 50 8.57 -1.64 -6.47
CA ILE A 50 9.58 -2.60 -6.90
C ILE A 50 10.96 -1.93 -7.02
N ALA A 51 11.02 -0.67 -7.46
CA ALA A 51 12.27 0.08 -7.52
C ALA A 51 12.88 0.34 -6.14
N GLU A 52 12.06 0.57 -5.10
CA GLU A 52 12.53 0.85 -3.74
C GLU A 52 12.89 -0.41 -2.94
N CYS A 53 12.07 -1.47 -2.98
CA CYS A 53 12.30 -2.67 -2.15
C CYS A 53 12.70 -3.93 -2.92
N GLY A 54 12.79 -3.87 -4.25
CA GLY A 54 12.98 -5.05 -5.08
C GLY A 54 11.89 -6.09 -4.82
N VAL A 55 12.25 -7.37 -4.97
CA VAL A 55 11.33 -8.51 -4.74
C VAL A 55 11.18 -8.91 -3.26
N SER A 56 11.96 -8.28 -2.37
CA SER A 56 11.98 -8.60 -0.93
C SER A 56 10.98 -7.80 -0.11
N GLY A 57 10.12 -7.01 -0.77
CA GLY A 57 9.06 -6.27 -0.12
C GLY A 57 7.86 -7.14 0.26
N PHE A 58 7.09 -6.67 1.24
CA PHE A 58 5.88 -7.33 1.71
C PHE A 58 4.71 -6.36 1.78
N ILE A 59 3.51 -6.88 1.59
CA ILE A 59 2.26 -6.19 1.85
C ILE A 59 1.60 -6.76 3.11
N GLN A 60 1.10 -5.84 3.94
CA GLN A 60 0.23 -6.13 5.08
C GLN A 60 -1.05 -5.32 4.92
N TRP A 61 -2.17 -5.84 5.43
CA TRP A 61 -3.45 -5.14 5.38
C TRP A 61 -4.25 -5.38 6.64
N ILE A 62 -5.21 -4.50 6.85
CA ILE A 62 -6.31 -4.67 7.80
C ILE A 62 -7.62 -4.53 7.05
N GLU A 63 -8.54 -5.45 7.29
CA GLU A 63 -9.89 -5.35 6.76
C GLU A 63 -10.65 -4.26 7.51
N LEU A 64 -11.30 -3.37 6.75
CA LEU A 64 -12.07 -2.27 7.29
C LEU A 64 -13.30 -2.03 6.43
N PRO A 65 -14.43 -1.58 7.02
CA PRO A 65 -15.59 -1.22 6.23
C PRO A 65 -15.31 0.01 5.36
N CYS A 66 -15.92 0.04 4.17
CA CYS A 66 -15.68 1.06 3.15
C CYS A 66 -15.80 2.51 3.67
N TRP A 67 -16.73 2.78 4.59
CA TRP A 67 -16.97 4.11 5.15
C TRP A 67 -15.80 4.63 6.01
N LEU A 68 -14.89 3.76 6.48
CA LEU A 68 -13.77 4.12 7.34
C LEU A 68 -12.45 4.30 6.55
N LEU A 69 -12.38 3.85 5.30
CA LEU A 69 -11.14 3.75 4.52
C LEU A 69 -10.37 5.06 4.44
N ASN A 70 -11.03 6.16 4.08
CA ASN A 70 -10.37 7.46 3.96
C ASN A 70 -9.79 7.96 5.29
N ARG A 71 -10.48 7.72 6.41
CA ARG A 71 -9.98 8.14 7.73
C ARG A 71 -8.79 7.28 8.17
N ALA A 72 -8.90 5.97 7.97
CA ALA A 72 -7.84 5.03 8.34
C ALA A 72 -6.57 5.21 7.49
N GLU A 73 -6.72 5.42 6.18
CA GLU A 73 -5.60 5.71 5.28
C GLU A 73 -4.87 7.00 5.68
N ASN A 74 -5.62 8.09 5.90
CA ASN A 74 -5.03 9.36 6.34
C ASN A 74 -4.30 9.25 7.68
N LEU A 75 -4.86 8.51 8.64
CA LEU A 75 -4.19 8.25 9.92
C LEU A 75 -2.89 7.47 9.72
N ALA A 76 -2.93 6.40 8.92
CA ALA A 76 -1.77 5.57 8.64
C ALA A 76 -0.67 6.34 7.89
N ILE A 77 -1.02 7.14 6.88
CA ILE A 77 -0.06 8.00 6.17
C ILE A 77 0.58 9.00 7.13
N ARG A 78 -0.19 9.65 8.01
CA ARG A 78 0.34 10.60 9.00
C ARG A 78 1.26 9.93 10.03
N PHE A 79 0.92 8.71 10.44
CA PHE A 79 1.69 7.97 11.44
C PHE A 79 3.00 7.42 10.86
N TYR A 80 2.95 6.76 9.71
CA TYR A 80 4.12 6.10 9.11
C TYR A 80 4.98 7.03 8.23
N GLN A 81 4.42 8.16 7.78
CA GLN A 81 5.05 9.10 6.83
C GLN A 81 5.73 8.42 5.61
N PRO A 82 5.05 7.47 4.93
CA PRO A 82 5.66 6.64 3.89
C PRO A 82 6.19 7.47 2.73
N LYS A 83 7.45 7.19 2.35
CA LYS A 83 8.17 7.88 1.26
C LYS A 83 7.35 7.98 -0.03
N LEU A 84 6.68 6.90 -0.44
CA LEU A 84 5.95 6.84 -1.72
C LEU A 84 4.54 7.44 -1.68
N ASN A 85 4.07 7.89 -0.51
CA ASN A 85 2.84 8.70 -0.40
C ASN A 85 3.10 10.20 -0.44
N GLN A 86 4.36 10.61 -0.26
CA GLN A 86 4.71 12.02 -0.35
C GLN A 86 4.52 12.46 -1.81
N LYS A 87 3.57 13.38 -2.03
CA LYS A 87 3.49 14.05 -3.33
C LYS A 87 4.76 14.87 -3.47
N THR A 88 5.42 14.80 -4.62
CA THR A 88 6.38 15.83 -5.02
C THR A 88 5.67 17.18 -4.83
N PRO A 89 6.18 18.10 -4.00
CA PRO A 89 5.57 19.42 -3.91
C PRO A 89 5.53 20.02 -5.32
N PRO A 90 4.45 20.70 -5.72
CA PRO A 90 4.44 21.39 -6.99
C PRO A 90 5.66 22.33 -7.03
N VAL A 91 6.38 22.32 -8.15
CA VAL A 91 7.39 23.35 -8.43
C VAL A 91 6.61 24.66 -8.49
N VAL A 92 6.79 25.49 -7.45
CA VAL A 92 6.30 26.89 -7.39
C VAL A 92 7.15 27.77 -8.29
#